data_AF-A0A1A0R0B8-F1
#
_entry.id   AF-A0A1A0R0B8-F1
#
_cell.length_a   1.000
_cell.length_b   1.000
_cell.length_c   1.000
_cell.angle_alpha   90.00
_cell.angle_beta   90.00
_cell.angle_gamma   90.00
#
_symmetry.space_group_name_H-M   'P 1'
#
loop_
_entity.id
_entity.type
_entity.pdbx_description
1 polymer ?
#
loop_
_entity_poly.entity_id
_entity_poly.type
_entity_poly.pdbx_seq_one_letter_code
_entity_poly.pdbx_strand_id
1 'polypeptide(L)'
;MRELRVVGLNVDGRRIICEDDDSKETFSLRVDDRLRAAMRGDKVNSNQPDIDVEVQNVLRPKEIQAKIRAGASVEQLATAAGVPIERVERFAHPVLLERARAAELATAAHPVLADGPAVLTLLETVTQAIVGRGLDPDSIAWDAWRNEDSRWTVQLAWKAGRSDNVAHFRYSPGAHGGTVSASDDAARQLINPDFGRPLRPVAAVPHLFDNHDAHEAHDVPAAAPEQFNRPAEPMPAPTPPAPKRSRKARATVPAWEDVLLGVRSSGTQP
;
A
#
# COMPACT_ATOMS: atom_id res chain seq x y z
N MET A 1 4.29 63.91 20.05
CA MET A 1 3.17 63.29 19.30
C MET A 1 2.19 64.41 19.04
N ARG A 2 1.59 64.51 17.84
CA ARG A 2 0.51 65.49 17.59
C ARG A 2 -0.81 64.91 18.09
N GLU A 3 -1.64 65.74 18.69
CA GLU A 3 -2.95 65.33 19.23
C GLU A 3 -4.05 65.77 18.26
N LEU A 4 -4.87 64.81 17.82
CA LEU A 4 -5.92 65.03 16.84
C LEU A 4 -7.29 65.00 17.53
N ARG A 5 -8.04 66.08 17.40
CA ARG A 5 -9.39 66.21 17.94
C ARG A 5 -10.41 65.69 16.93
N VAL A 6 -11.36 64.85 17.37
CA VAL A 6 -12.49 64.45 16.51
C VAL A 6 -13.44 65.64 16.31
N VAL A 7 -13.70 65.99 15.05
CA VAL A 7 -14.61 67.09 14.66
C VAL A 7 -15.96 66.54 14.21
N GLY A 8 -16.00 65.38 13.56
CA GLY A 8 -17.27 64.77 13.15
C GLY A 8 -17.14 63.43 12.43
N LEU A 9 -18.28 62.92 11.98
CA LEU A 9 -18.38 61.75 11.11
C LEU A 9 -18.66 62.21 9.67
N ASN A 10 -18.04 61.54 8.70
CA ASN A 10 -18.35 61.73 7.28
C ASN A 10 -19.74 61.12 6.97
N VAL A 11 -20.41 61.61 5.92
CA VAL A 11 -21.78 61.25 5.51
C VAL A 11 -21.99 59.74 5.35
N ASP A 12 -20.95 59.02 4.88
CA ASP A 12 -20.95 57.55 4.76
C ASP A 12 -21.04 56.79 6.11
N GLY A 13 -20.82 57.46 7.25
CA GLY A 13 -20.61 56.85 8.58
C GLY A 13 -19.31 56.03 8.74
N ARG A 14 -18.63 55.72 7.63
CA ARG A 14 -17.43 54.83 7.58
C ARG A 14 -16.10 55.53 7.85
N ARG A 15 -16.09 56.86 8.00
CA ARG A 15 -14.89 57.67 8.27
C ARG A 15 -15.19 58.72 9.34
N ILE A 16 -14.25 58.87 10.28
CA ILE A 16 -14.20 59.95 11.25
C ILE A 16 -13.29 61.05 10.69
N ILE A 17 -13.66 62.30 10.91
CA ILE A 17 -12.89 63.49 10.53
C ILE A 17 -12.26 64.05 11.81
N CYS A 18 -10.94 64.13 11.83
CA CYS A 18 -10.15 64.68 12.91
C CYS A 18 -9.40 65.93 12.45
N GLU A 19 -9.13 66.86 13.36
CA GLU A 19 -8.39 68.09 13.11
C GLU A 19 -7.21 68.17 14.08
N ASP A 20 -6.06 68.64 13.60
CA ASP A 20 -4.88 68.94 14.41
C ASP A 20 -5.02 70.31 15.07
N ASP A 21 -4.82 70.39 16.39
CA ASP A 21 -5.18 71.59 17.18
C ASP A 21 -4.28 72.81 16.87
N ASP A 22 -3.04 72.57 16.44
CA ASP A 22 -2.01 73.58 16.13
C ASP A 22 -2.10 74.05 14.66
N SER A 23 -2.22 73.13 13.70
CA SER A 23 -2.19 73.43 12.27
C SER A 23 -3.56 73.56 11.59
N LYS A 24 -4.64 73.11 12.23
CA LYS A 24 -6.00 72.95 11.66
C LYS A 24 -6.08 72.05 10.43
N GLU A 25 -5.03 71.27 10.16
CA GLU A 25 -5.05 70.25 9.10
C GLU A 25 -6.08 69.16 9.42
N THR A 26 -6.89 68.81 8.42
CA THR A 26 -8.02 67.88 8.59
C THR A 26 -7.70 66.49 8.03
N PHE A 27 -7.73 65.47 8.89
CA PHE A 27 -7.38 64.08 8.58
C PHE A 27 -8.61 63.18 8.63
N SER A 28 -8.76 62.26 7.66
CA SER A 28 -9.85 61.28 7.66
C SER A 28 -9.38 59.90 8.11
N LEU A 29 -9.89 59.42 9.25
CA LEU A 29 -9.62 58.09 9.77
C LEU A 29 -10.73 57.12 9.34
N ARG A 30 -10.37 55.91 8.88
CA ARG A 30 -11.35 54.84 8.58
C ARG A 30 -11.78 54.14 9.86
N VAL A 31 -13.07 53.81 9.98
CA VAL A 31 -13.63 53.07 11.12
C VAL A 31 -13.55 51.56 10.86
N ASP A 32 -12.34 51.03 10.94
CA ASP A 32 -12.07 49.59 10.91
C ASP A 32 -12.28 48.94 12.30
N ASP A 33 -12.16 47.61 12.36
CA ASP A 33 -12.31 46.87 13.60
C ASP A 33 -11.14 47.07 14.58
N ARG A 34 -9.98 47.54 14.10
CA ARG A 34 -8.83 47.89 14.95
C ARG A 34 -9.10 49.15 15.75
N LEU A 35 -9.66 50.19 15.12
CA LEU A 35 -10.15 51.39 15.80
C LEU A 35 -11.31 51.04 16.74
N ARG A 36 -12.25 50.19 16.29
CA ARG A 36 -13.40 49.75 17.09
C ARG A 36 -12.99 48.97 18.35
N ALA A 37 -11.93 48.15 18.26
CA ALA A 37 -11.33 47.46 19.41
C ALA A 37 -10.61 48.44 20.35
N ALA A 38 -9.78 49.34 19.80
CA ALA A 38 -9.07 50.36 20.59
C ALA A 38 -10.03 51.27 21.36
N MET A 39 -11.12 51.73 20.73
CA MET A 39 -12.16 52.55 21.37
C MET A 39 -12.98 51.80 22.43
N ARG A 40 -13.04 50.46 22.39
CA ARG A 40 -13.72 49.65 23.41
C ARG A 40 -12.96 49.60 24.74
N GLY A 41 -11.70 50.06 24.77
CA GLY A 41 -10.82 49.93 25.94
C GLY A 41 -10.38 48.49 26.21
N ASP A 42 -10.61 47.59 25.25
CA ASP A 42 -10.39 46.15 25.39
C ASP A 42 -8.90 45.83 25.29
N LYS A 43 -8.18 46.05 26.40
CA LYS A 43 -6.88 45.42 26.66
C LYS A 43 -7.11 43.93 26.89
N VAL A 44 -7.42 43.20 25.82
CA VAL A 44 -7.53 41.75 25.79
C VAL A 44 -6.25 41.18 26.42
N ASN A 45 -6.40 40.43 27.51
CA ASN A 45 -5.28 39.89 28.28
C ASN A 45 -4.31 39.13 27.36
N SER A 46 -3.17 39.74 27.04
CA SER A 46 -2.24 39.28 26.01
C SER A 46 -1.32 38.16 26.50
N ASN A 47 -1.93 37.13 27.10
CA ASN A 47 -1.31 35.82 27.34
C ASN A 47 -1.66 34.81 26.22
N GLN A 48 -2.47 35.24 25.25
CA GLN A 48 -2.58 34.63 23.94
C GLN A 48 -1.47 35.23 23.05
N PRO A 49 -0.49 34.46 22.55
CA PRO A 49 0.51 34.99 21.62
C PRO A 49 -0.17 35.35 20.30
N ASP A 50 0.03 36.59 19.87
CA ASP A 50 -0.54 37.15 18.65
C ASP A 50 0.11 36.52 17.41
N ILE A 51 -0.68 35.80 16.60
CA ILE A 51 -0.25 35.18 15.34
C ILE A 51 -1.34 35.35 14.27
N ASP A 52 -1.83 36.57 14.13
CA ASP A 52 -2.51 37.03 12.91
C ASP A 52 -1.53 37.87 12.06
N VAL A 53 -0.55 37.16 11.50
CA VAL A 53 0.44 37.66 10.54
C VAL A 53 0.38 36.77 9.30
N GLU A 54 0.50 37.38 8.12
CA GLU A 54 0.37 36.72 6.82
C GLU A 54 1.39 35.59 6.62
N VAL A 55 0.95 34.32 6.76
CA VAL A 55 1.78 33.15 6.48
C VAL A 55 1.00 32.13 5.63
N GLN A 56 0.94 32.39 4.33
CA GLN A 56 0.16 31.64 3.33
C GLN A 56 0.64 30.20 3.04
N ASN A 57 1.67 29.68 3.73
CA ASN A 57 2.12 28.29 3.56
C ASN A 57 2.78 27.68 4.81
N VAL A 58 2.14 27.77 5.99
CA VAL A 58 2.59 27.03 7.18
C VAL A 58 1.41 26.30 7.82
N LEU A 59 1.42 24.97 7.71
CA LEU A 59 0.47 24.09 8.40
C LEU A 59 0.44 24.43 9.90
N ARG A 60 -0.77 24.64 10.44
CA ARG A 60 -0.98 24.80 11.88
C ARG A 60 -0.84 23.43 12.56
N PRO A 61 -0.36 23.36 13.82
CA PRO A 61 -0.13 22.08 14.52
C PRO A 61 -1.34 21.12 14.53
N LYS A 62 -2.56 21.67 14.62
CA LYS A 62 -3.81 20.90 14.55
C LYS A 62 -4.00 20.18 13.19
N GLU A 63 -3.58 20.80 12.09
CA GLU A 63 -3.68 20.25 10.74
C GLU A 63 -2.64 19.16 10.52
N ILE A 64 -1.43 19.34 11.07
CA ILE A 64 -0.39 18.30 11.11
C ILE A 64 -0.94 17.08 11.84
N GLN A 65 -1.45 17.27 13.06
CA GLN A 65 -1.99 16.19 13.88
C GLN A 65 -3.22 15.52 13.27
N ALA A 66 -4.07 16.26 12.55
CA ALA A 66 -5.21 15.69 11.82
C ALA A 66 -4.74 14.80 10.66
N LYS A 67 -3.82 15.29 9.82
CA LYS A 67 -3.30 14.53 8.66
C LYS A 67 -2.52 13.28 9.08
N ILE A 68 -1.67 13.38 10.12
CA ILE A 68 -0.99 12.21 10.69
C ILE A 68 -1.99 11.22 11.30
N ARG A 69 -3.06 11.66 11.98
CA ARG A 69 -4.09 10.75 12.52
C ARG A 69 -4.90 10.02 11.44
N ALA A 70 -5.04 10.65 10.26
CA ALA A 70 -5.66 10.08 9.08
C ALA A 70 -4.74 9.15 8.25
N GLY A 71 -3.53 8.84 8.75
CA GLY A 71 -2.62 7.85 8.16
C GLY A 71 -1.43 8.42 7.40
N ALA A 72 -1.37 9.72 7.13
CA ALA A 72 -0.22 10.33 6.43
C ALA A 72 1.10 10.07 7.18
N SER A 73 2.18 9.82 6.44
CA SER A 73 3.54 9.80 7.00
C SER A 73 4.08 11.22 7.23
N VAL A 74 5.14 11.35 8.03
CA VAL A 74 5.75 12.64 8.38
C VAL A 74 6.43 13.25 7.14
N GLU A 75 7.06 12.39 6.34
CA GLU A 75 7.79 12.66 5.10
C GLU A 75 6.86 13.15 4.00
N GLN A 76 5.75 12.43 3.75
CA GLN A 76 4.72 12.85 2.79
C GLN A 76 4.11 14.19 3.19
N LEU A 77 3.85 14.40 4.49
CA LEU A 77 3.25 15.64 4.99
C LEU A 77 4.21 16.83 4.91
N ALA A 78 5.49 16.63 5.24
CA ALA A 78 6.55 17.63 5.09
C ALA A 78 6.69 18.05 3.62
N THR A 79 6.78 17.07 2.72
CA THR A 79 6.88 17.28 1.27
C THR A 79 5.66 18.00 0.71
N ALA A 80 4.44 17.55 1.05
CA ALA A 80 3.19 18.09 0.52
C ALA A 80 2.85 19.53 1.00
N ALA A 81 3.54 20.03 2.03
CA ALA A 81 3.41 21.41 2.51
C ALA A 81 4.68 22.27 2.32
N GLY A 82 5.78 21.70 1.81
CA GLY A 82 7.05 22.41 1.66
C GLY A 82 7.67 22.87 2.99
N VAL A 83 7.48 22.10 4.07
CA VAL A 83 8.02 22.40 5.41
C VAL A 83 9.10 21.39 5.80
N PRO A 84 10.12 21.76 6.62
CA PRO A 84 11.15 20.82 7.06
C PRO A 84 10.55 19.72 7.96
N ILE A 85 11.06 18.49 7.82
CA ILE A 85 10.54 17.30 8.49
C ILE A 85 10.53 17.43 10.03
N GLU A 86 11.61 17.98 10.59
CA GLU A 86 11.82 18.30 12.02
C GLU A 86 10.64 19.09 12.63
N ARG A 87 10.03 19.99 11.85
CA ARG A 87 8.88 20.80 12.28
C ARG A 87 7.61 19.95 12.37
N VAL A 88 7.47 18.96 11.49
CA VAL A 88 6.33 18.03 11.47
C VAL A 88 6.47 17.01 12.60
N GLU A 89 7.65 16.40 12.75
CA GLU A 89 7.99 15.43 13.82
C GLU A 89 7.57 15.91 15.21
N ARG A 90 7.92 17.16 15.55
CA ARG A 90 7.63 17.78 16.85
C ARG A 90 6.13 17.80 17.21
N PHE A 91 5.25 17.84 16.21
CA PHE A 91 3.79 17.79 16.41
C PHE A 91 3.19 16.41 16.09
N ALA A 92 3.89 15.60 15.30
CA ALA A 92 3.48 14.25 14.92
C ALA A 92 3.69 13.22 16.04
N HIS A 93 4.78 13.30 16.81
CA HIS A 93 5.15 12.27 17.81
C HIS A 93 4.01 11.85 18.77
N PRO A 94 3.20 12.76 19.36
CA PRO A 94 2.06 12.35 20.20
C PRO A 94 0.97 11.56 19.44
N VAL A 95 0.81 11.81 18.14
CA VAL A 95 -0.15 11.11 17.28
C VAL A 95 0.44 9.80 16.75
N LEU A 96 1.75 9.73 16.51
CA LEU A 96 2.43 8.48 16.21
C LEU A 96 2.34 7.50 17.40
N LEU A 97 2.39 8.00 18.65
CA LEU A 97 2.13 7.20 19.85
C LEU A 97 0.66 6.73 19.95
N GLU A 98 -0.30 7.57 19.54
CA GLU A 98 -1.73 7.19 19.44
C GLU A 98 -1.95 6.08 18.40
N ARG A 99 -1.29 6.18 17.24
CA ARG A 99 -1.28 5.19 16.15
C ARG A 99 -0.64 3.87 16.60
N ALA A 100 0.54 3.93 17.22
CA ALA A 100 1.24 2.75 17.76
C ALA A 100 0.37 2.00 18.78
N ARG A 101 -0.25 2.70 19.73
CA ARG A 101 -1.17 2.08 20.69
C ARG A 101 -2.42 1.48 20.02
N ALA A 102 -2.95 2.12 18.98
CA ALA A 102 -4.07 1.56 18.22
C ALA A 102 -3.67 0.28 17.46
N ALA A 103 -2.44 0.20 16.96
CA ALA A 103 -1.87 -1.00 16.38
C ALA A 103 -1.66 -2.10 17.44
N GLU A 104 -1.03 -1.79 18.58
CA GLU A 104 -0.88 -2.71 19.73
C GLU A 104 -2.23 -3.37 20.10
N LEU A 105 -3.26 -2.57 20.35
CA LEU A 105 -4.60 -3.05 20.69
C LEU A 105 -5.22 -3.93 19.60
N ALA A 106 -5.01 -3.59 18.32
CA ALA A 106 -5.51 -4.39 17.21
C ALA A 106 -4.72 -5.70 16.99
N THR A 107 -3.41 -5.70 17.24
CA THR A 107 -2.58 -6.92 17.15
C THR A 107 -2.93 -7.92 18.25
N ALA A 108 -3.38 -7.44 19.42
CA ALA A 108 -3.92 -8.25 20.51
C ALA A 108 -5.39 -8.67 20.34
N ALA A 109 -6.08 -8.19 19.30
CA ALA A 109 -7.49 -8.50 19.04
C ALA A 109 -7.66 -9.73 18.10
N HIS A 110 -8.84 -10.33 18.11
CA HIS A 110 -9.08 -11.62 17.43
C HIS A 110 -9.56 -11.44 15.98
N PRO A 111 -8.90 -12.05 14.97
CA PRO A 111 -9.34 -11.99 13.57
C PRO A 111 -10.62 -12.80 13.35
N VAL A 112 -11.53 -12.29 12.51
CA VAL A 112 -12.81 -12.93 12.16
C VAL A 112 -12.68 -13.66 10.82
N LEU A 113 -12.78 -14.98 10.90
CA LEU A 113 -12.73 -15.92 9.77
C LEU A 113 -14.17 -16.24 9.30
N ALA A 114 -14.37 -17.32 8.54
CA ALA A 114 -15.68 -17.72 8.01
C ALA A 114 -16.51 -18.53 9.03
N ASP A 115 -15.84 -19.16 9.98
CA ASP A 115 -16.35 -19.99 11.08
C ASP A 115 -16.56 -19.19 12.37
N GLY A 116 -15.80 -18.12 12.59
CA GLY A 116 -15.97 -17.19 13.71
C GLY A 116 -14.74 -16.34 14.01
N PRO A 117 -14.68 -15.67 15.17
CA PRO A 117 -13.44 -15.12 15.71
C PRO A 117 -12.44 -16.24 16.04
N ALA A 118 -11.18 -16.10 15.64
CA ALA A 118 -10.14 -17.05 15.98
C ALA A 118 -9.82 -17.05 17.48
N VAL A 119 -9.35 -18.19 18.00
CA VAL A 119 -8.83 -18.32 19.37
C VAL A 119 -7.51 -17.56 19.54
N LEU A 120 -6.67 -17.55 18.51
CA LEU A 120 -5.43 -16.79 18.47
C LEU A 120 -5.70 -15.29 18.25
N THR A 121 -4.77 -14.45 18.71
CA THR A 121 -4.72 -13.03 18.37
C THR A 121 -4.27 -12.81 16.92
N LEU A 122 -4.47 -11.60 16.41
CA LEU A 122 -3.96 -11.20 15.10
C LEU A 122 -2.42 -11.36 15.02
N LEU A 123 -1.70 -10.99 16.09
CA LEU A 123 -0.24 -11.09 16.16
C LEU A 123 0.25 -12.54 16.04
N GLU A 124 -0.35 -13.46 16.79
CA GLU A 124 0.01 -14.88 16.75
C GLU A 124 -0.30 -15.48 15.38
N THR A 125 -1.49 -15.17 14.83
CA THR A 125 -1.93 -15.67 13.53
C THR A 125 -0.99 -15.19 12.40
N VAL A 126 -0.67 -13.89 12.38
CA VAL A 126 0.27 -13.31 11.40
C VAL A 126 1.69 -13.85 11.60
N THR A 127 2.17 -13.98 12.84
CA THR A 127 3.49 -14.56 13.14
C THR A 127 3.60 -15.98 12.58
N GLN A 128 2.59 -16.83 12.80
CA GLN A 128 2.55 -18.18 12.23
C GLN A 128 2.55 -18.17 10.69
N ALA A 129 1.80 -17.26 10.05
CA ALA A 129 1.77 -17.14 8.60
C ALA A 129 3.10 -16.60 8.01
N ILE A 130 3.78 -15.68 8.69
CA ILE A 130 5.08 -15.12 8.28
C ILE A 130 6.19 -16.17 8.41
N VAL A 131 6.29 -16.85 9.57
CA VAL A 131 7.24 -17.95 9.79
C VAL A 131 6.96 -19.12 8.84
N GLY A 132 5.69 -19.47 8.61
CA GLY A 132 5.28 -20.51 7.65
C GLY A 132 5.62 -20.19 6.18
N ARG A 133 5.87 -18.92 5.85
CA ARG A 133 6.37 -18.46 4.54
C ARG A 133 7.90 -18.39 4.47
N GLY A 134 8.62 -18.79 5.53
CA GLY A 134 10.08 -18.67 5.62
C GLY A 134 10.57 -17.23 5.77
N LEU A 135 9.72 -16.34 6.27
CA LEU A 135 10.02 -14.93 6.52
C LEU A 135 10.28 -14.70 8.02
N ASP A 136 11.08 -13.69 8.32
CA ASP A 136 11.40 -13.26 9.68
C ASP A 136 10.23 -12.45 10.30
N PRO A 137 9.69 -12.85 11.47
CA PRO A 137 8.64 -12.10 12.16
C PRO A 137 9.13 -10.78 12.74
N ASP A 138 10.42 -10.61 13.06
CA ASP A 138 10.96 -9.34 13.57
C ASP A 138 11.16 -8.29 12.46
N SER A 139 11.11 -8.72 11.18
CA SER A 139 11.20 -7.87 9.99
C SER A 139 9.85 -7.27 9.52
N ILE A 140 8.81 -7.29 10.36
CA ILE A 140 7.49 -6.74 10.04
C ILE A 140 7.21 -5.43 10.78
N ALA A 141 6.48 -4.51 10.16
CA ALA A 141 6.08 -3.25 10.75
C ALA A 141 4.56 -3.15 10.87
N TRP A 142 4.08 -2.69 12.02
CA TRP A 142 2.67 -2.43 12.30
C TRP A 142 2.40 -0.94 12.46
N ASP A 143 1.29 -0.48 11.88
CA ASP A 143 0.78 0.88 12.01
C ASP A 143 -0.75 0.84 12.03
N ALA A 144 -1.39 1.88 12.58
CA ALA A 144 -2.84 2.00 12.60
C ALA A 144 -3.26 3.47 12.55
N TRP A 145 -4.32 3.78 11.82
CA TRP A 145 -4.86 5.13 11.70
C TRP A 145 -6.38 5.12 11.70
N ARG A 146 -6.98 6.29 11.92
CA ARG A 146 -8.43 6.44 11.96
C ARG A 146 -8.92 7.16 10.72
N ASN A 147 -9.73 6.49 9.92
CA ASN A 147 -10.34 7.05 8.72
C ASN A 147 -11.37 8.13 9.10
N GLU A 148 -11.79 8.94 8.12
CA GLU A 148 -12.83 9.97 8.30
C GLU A 148 -14.17 9.36 8.77
N ASP A 149 -14.48 8.13 8.36
CA ASP A 149 -15.65 7.36 8.81
C ASP A 149 -15.54 6.82 10.26
N SER A 150 -14.52 7.28 11.00
CA SER A 150 -14.23 6.94 12.40
C SER A 150 -13.90 5.47 12.68
N ARG A 151 -13.67 4.63 11.65
CA ARG A 151 -13.13 3.27 11.82
C ARG A 151 -11.61 3.25 11.84
N TRP A 152 -11.04 2.26 12.53
CA TRP A 152 -9.61 2.01 12.57
C TRP A 152 -9.20 1.11 11.41
N THR A 153 -8.26 1.61 10.60
CA THR A 153 -7.47 0.81 9.65
C THR A 153 -6.14 0.47 10.33
N VAL A 154 -5.69 -0.76 10.18
CA VAL A 154 -4.44 -1.29 10.75
C VAL A 154 -3.66 -1.91 9.59
N GLN A 155 -2.45 -1.45 9.37
CA GLN A 155 -1.59 -1.90 8.28
C GLN A 155 -0.46 -2.74 8.85
N LEU A 156 -0.32 -3.95 8.31
CA LEU A 156 0.92 -4.72 8.37
C LEU A 156 1.74 -4.40 7.11
N ALA A 157 3.03 -4.13 7.27
CA ALA A 157 3.99 -4.05 6.17
C ALA A 157 5.13 -5.07 6.38
N TRP A 158 5.55 -5.77 5.32
CA TRP A 158 6.65 -6.73 5.37
C TRP A 158 7.36 -6.86 4.01
N LYS A 159 8.63 -7.27 4.04
CA LYS A 159 9.41 -7.55 2.82
C LYS A 159 9.41 -9.05 2.51
N ALA A 160 9.23 -9.36 1.23
CA ALA A 160 9.37 -10.71 0.69
C ALA A 160 10.37 -10.68 -0.47
N GLY A 161 11.63 -11.02 -0.18
CA GLY A 161 12.75 -10.95 -1.13
C GLY A 161 13.07 -9.52 -1.57
N ARG A 162 12.45 -9.06 -2.67
CA ARG A 162 12.56 -7.69 -3.20
C ARG A 162 11.23 -6.94 -3.28
N SER A 163 10.13 -7.57 -2.87
CA SER A 163 8.81 -6.94 -2.84
C SER A 163 8.53 -6.39 -1.45
N ASP A 164 8.21 -5.09 -1.38
CA ASP A 164 7.48 -4.49 -0.27
C ASP A 164 6.00 -4.88 -0.38
N ASN A 165 5.42 -5.41 0.70
CA ASN A 165 4.03 -5.86 0.74
C ASN A 165 3.31 -5.18 1.90
N VAL A 166 2.01 -4.94 1.73
CA VAL A 166 1.13 -4.42 2.77
C VAL A 166 -0.16 -5.25 2.84
N ALA A 167 -0.76 -5.30 4.02
CA ALA A 167 -2.06 -5.92 4.27
C ALA A 167 -2.86 -5.06 5.25
N HIS A 168 -4.10 -4.77 4.89
CA HIS A 168 -4.98 -3.88 5.65
C HIS A 168 -6.06 -4.65 6.40
N PHE A 169 -6.15 -4.35 7.68
CA PHE A 169 -7.13 -4.89 8.61
C PHE A 169 -8.00 -3.77 9.15
N ARG A 170 -9.27 -4.07 9.45
CA ARG A 170 -10.21 -3.18 10.12
C ARG A 170 -10.44 -3.66 11.54
N TYR A 171 -10.08 -2.82 12.51
CA TYR A 171 -10.21 -3.10 13.94
C TYR A 171 -11.51 -2.51 14.51
N SER A 172 -12.23 -3.35 15.25
CA SER A 172 -13.46 -3.04 15.98
C SER A 172 -13.24 -3.27 17.48
N PRO A 173 -13.05 -2.21 18.29
CA PRO A 173 -12.96 -2.34 19.74
C PRO A 173 -14.21 -3.00 20.33
N GLY A 174 -14.03 -3.88 21.32
CA GLY A 174 -15.12 -4.61 21.95
C GLY A 174 -14.71 -5.28 23.26
N ALA A 175 -15.57 -6.16 23.78
CA ALA A 175 -15.21 -7.03 24.90
C ALA A 175 -14.03 -7.94 24.52
N HIS A 176 -13.21 -8.31 25.51
CA HIS A 176 -12.06 -9.22 25.34
C HIS A 176 -11.05 -8.76 24.27
N GLY A 177 -10.76 -7.46 24.19
CA GLY A 177 -9.81 -6.87 23.23
C GLY A 177 -10.42 -6.46 21.90
N GLY A 178 -11.60 -6.97 21.55
CA GLY A 178 -12.29 -6.66 20.30
C GLY A 178 -11.91 -7.58 19.14
N THR A 179 -12.29 -7.20 17.93
CA THR A 179 -12.20 -8.04 16.73
C THR A 179 -11.56 -7.34 15.55
N VAL A 180 -10.97 -8.13 14.65
CA VAL A 180 -10.27 -7.69 13.46
C VAL A 180 -10.86 -8.35 12.22
N SER A 181 -10.96 -7.62 11.11
CA SER A 181 -11.43 -8.16 9.83
C SER A 181 -10.47 -7.78 8.70
N ALA A 182 -10.18 -8.71 7.79
CA ALA A 182 -9.39 -8.42 6.60
C ALA A 182 -10.12 -7.41 5.71
N SER A 183 -9.44 -6.35 5.28
CA SER A 183 -9.97 -5.33 4.36
C SER A 183 -9.50 -5.53 2.92
N ASP A 184 -8.40 -6.26 2.71
CA ASP A 184 -7.88 -6.66 1.40
C ASP A 184 -7.56 -8.17 1.34
N ASP A 185 -7.16 -8.64 0.15
CA ASP A 185 -6.83 -10.05 -0.06
C ASP A 185 -5.54 -10.45 0.66
N ALA A 186 -4.53 -9.59 0.72
CA ALA A 186 -3.27 -9.87 1.42
C ALA A 186 -3.48 -10.15 2.92
N ALA A 187 -4.36 -9.38 3.57
CA ALA A 187 -4.85 -9.62 4.91
C ALA A 187 -5.63 -10.94 5.01
N ARG A 188 -6.49 -11.26 4.03
CA ARG A 188 -7.25 -12.51 3.96
C ARG A 188 -6.33 -13.73 3.86
N GLN A 189 -5.24 -13.65 3.10
CA GLN A 189 -4.21 -14.69 2.95
C GLN A 189 -3.35 -14.88 4.22
N LEU A 190 -3.27 -13.89 5.09
CA LEU A 190 -2.49 -13.95 6.34
C LEU A 190 -3.29 -14.57 7.49
N ILE A 191 -4.60 -14.33 7.58
CA ILE A 191 -5.46 -14.87 8.65
C ILE A 191 -6.13 -16.21 8.32
N ASN A 192 -6.03 -16.67 7.07
CA ASN A 192 -6.61 -17.94 6.65
C ASN A 192 -5.60 -19.10 6.84
N PRO A 193 -5.81 -20.04 7.78
CA PRO A 193 -4.87 -21.11 8.08
C PRO A 193 -4.65 -22.09 6.91
N ASP A 194 -5.64 -22.27 6.02
CA ASP A 194 -5.49 -23.15 4.87
C ASP A 194 -4.62 -22.54 3.75
N PHE A 195 -4.36 -21.22 3.76
CA PHE A 195 -3.63 -20.56 2.67
C PHE A 195 -2.12 -20.91 2.62
N GLY A 196 -1.55 -21.35 3.75
CA GLY A 196 -0.20 -21.91 3.81
C GLY A 196 -0.12 -23.41 3.50
N ARG A 197 -1.27 -24.09 3.31
CA ARG A 197 -1.32 -25.53 3.13
C ARG A 197 -1.11 -25.87 1.64
N PRO A 198 -0.15 -26.73 1.28
CA PRO A 198 -0.07 -27.21 -0.10
C PRO A 198 -1.38 -27.91 -0.45
N LEU A 199 -1.98 -27.51 -1.57
CA LEU A 199 -3.23 -28.11 -2.06
C LEU A 199 -3.06 -29.62 -2.10
N ARG A 200 -3.86 -30.36 -1.31
CA ARG A 200 -3.85 -31.82 -1.38
C ARG A 200 -4.15 -32.21 -2.83
N PRO A 201 -3.30 -33.01 -3.49
CA PRO A 201 -3.65 -33.54 -4.80
C PRO A 201 -4.93 -34.36 -4.62
N VAL A 202 -5.98 -33.98 -5.34
CA VAL A 202 -7.21 -34.78 -5.39
C VAL A 202 -6.80 -36.14 -5.94
N ALA A 203 -7.04 -37.21 -5.17
CA ALA A 203 -6.74 -38.55 -5.61
C ALA A 203 -7.43 -38.80 -6.95
N ALA A 204 -6.68 -39.29 -7.94
CA ALA A 204 -7.22 -39.54 -9.26
C ALA A 204 -8.47 -40.42 -9.13
N VAL A 205 -9.61 -39.93 -9.63
CA VAL A 205 -10.87 -40.71 -9.62
C VAL A 205 -10.59 -42.00 -10.38
N PRO A 206 -10.75 -43.18 -9.76
CA PRO A 206 -10.48 -44.43 -10.46
C PRO A 206 -11.48 -44.55 -11.60
N HIS A 207 -10.98 -44.48 -12.83
CA HIS A 207 -11.75 -44.90 -13.99
C HIS A 207 -12.07 -46.38 -13.78
N LEU A 208 -13.34 -46.67 -13.48
CA LEU A 208 -13.81 -48.04 -13.41
C LEU A 208 -13.62 -48.63 -14.81
N PHE A 209 -12.73 -49.61 -14.93
CA PHE A 209 -12.54 -50.31 -16.19
C PHE A 209 -13.84 -51.05 -16.50
N ASP A 210 -14.49 -50.65 -17.59
CA ASP A 210 -15.72 -51.27 -18.07
C ASP A 210 -15.35 -52.62 -18.69
N ASN A 211 -15.32 -53.65 -17.84
CA ASN A 211 -15.01 -55.02 -18.21
C ASN A 211 -16.18 -55.59 -19.03
N HIS A 212 -16.26 -55.20 -20.30
CA HIS A 212 -17.14 -55.84 -21.26
C HIS A 212 -16.50 -57.17 -21.66
N ASP A 213 -16.99 -58.26 -21.06
CA ASP A 213 -16.45 -59.61 -21.27
C ASP A 213 -16.43 -60.00 -22.76
N ALA A 214 -15.36 -60.69 -23.15
CA ALA A 214 -15.15 -61.10 -24.53
C ALA A 214 -16.06 -62.28 -24.90
N HIS A 215 -17.05 -62.04 -25.76
CA HIS A 215 -17.74 -63.14 -26.45
C HIS A 215 -16.85 -63.71 -27.56
N GLU A 216 -16.54 -65.00 -27.44
CA GLU A 216 -15.78 -65.74 -28.44
C GLU A 216 -16.52 -65.81 -29.78
N ALA A 217 -15.81 -65.56 -30.87
CA ALA A 217 -16.27 -65.81 -32.24
C ALA A 217 -15.23 -66.71 -32.94
N HIS A 218 -15.68 -67.87 -33.43
CA HIS A 218 -14.81 -68.85 -34.08
C HIS A 218 -14.32 -68.38 -35.46
N ASP A 219 -13.09 -68.79 -35.81
CA ASP A 219 -12.42 -68.51 -37.10
C ASP A 219 -12.16 -69.81 -37.87
N VAL A 220 -12.43 -69.80 -39.18
CA VAL A 220 -12.15 -70.84 -40.19
C VAL A 220 -12.19 -70.21 -41.59
N PRO A 221 -11.30 -70.60 -42.53
CA PRO A 221 -10.19 -69.67 -42.77
C PRO A 221 -9.93 -69.31 -44.24
N ALA A 222 -9.18 -68.20 -44.39
CA ALA A 222 -8.20 -67.89 -45.44
C ALA A 222 -8.51 -68.15 -46.93
N ALA A 223 -8.65 -67.06 -47.69
CA ALA A 223 -8.34 -67.03 -49.12
C ALA A 223 -7.54 -65.75 -49.49
N ALA A 224 -6.42 -65.94 -50.17
CA ALA A 224 -5.57 -64.93 -50.82
C ALA A 224 -5.48 -65.29 -52.33
N PRO A 225 -4.85 -64.53 -53.26
CA PRO A 225 -3.94 -63.39 -53.14
C PRO A 225 -4.56 -62.10 -53.78
N GLU A 226 -3.94 -61.04 -54.30
CA GLU A 226 -2.57 -60.71 -54.79
C GLU A 226 -2.10 -59.29 -54.41
N GLN A 227 -0.90 -58.92 -54.85
CA GLN A 227 -0.29 -57.58 -54.80
C GLN A 227 -0.27 -56.99 -56.22
N PHE A 228 -0.21 -55.65 -56.39
CA PHE A 228 0.71 -54.95 -57.33
C PHE A 228 0.68 -53.41 -57.10
N ASN A 229 1.56 -52.64 -57.75
CA ASN A 229 1.99 -51.30 -57.29
C ASN A 229 2.33 -50.30 -58.43
N ARG A 230 1.76 -49.08 -58.38
CA ARG A 230 2.05 -47.86 -59.19
C ARG A 230 1.70 -47.90 -60.71
N PRO A 231 1.34 -46.76 -61.35
CA PRO A 231 2.22 -45.60 -61.72
C PRO A 231 1.83 -44.26 -61.03
N ALA A 232 2.59 -43.14 -61.01
CA ALA A 232 3.13 -42.24 -62.07
C ALA A 232 2.02 -41.47 -62.83
N GLU A 233 2.08 -40.18 -63.22
CA GLU A 233 3.13 -39.14 -63.43
C GLU A 233 2.43 -37.73 -63.47
N PRO A 234 2.98 -36.57 -63.96
CA PRO A 234 4.34 -36.01 -64.05
C PRO A 234 4.46 -34.57 -63.45
N MET A 235 5.56 -33.85 -63.72
CA MET A 235 5.85 -32.45 -63.30
C MET A 235 6.19 -31.55 -64.52
N PRO A 236 6.21 -30.21 -64.38
CA PRO A 236 7.47 -29.50 -64.69
C PRO A 236 7.79 -28.28 -63.79
N ALA A 237 9.06 -27.83 -63.85
CA ALA A 237 9.60 -26.62 -63.21
C ALA A 237 9.79 -25.47 -64.26
N PRO A 238 10.58 -24.37 -64.07
CA PRO A 238 11.92 -24.22 -63.47
C PRO A 238 11.86 -23.38 -62.16
N THR A 239 12.79 -22.55 -61.64
CA THR A 239 14.08 -21.90 -62.06
C THR A 239 14.93 -21.58 -60.77
N PRO A 240 16.17 -21.03 -60.80
CA PRO A 240 17.19 -21.29 -59.75
C PRO A 240 17.81 -20.00 -59.12
N PRO A 241 18.99 -20.01 -58.47
CA PRO A 241 19.52 -20.90 -57.40
C PRO A 241 20.17 -20.17 -56.18
N ALA A 242 20.31 -20.92 -55.07
CA ALA A 242 21.45 -20.84 -54.11
C ALA A 242 21.63 -19.55 -53.24
N PRO A 243 22.49 -19.55 -52.18
CA PRO A 243 23.34 -20.63 -51.65
C PRO A 243 23.04 -21.08 -50.20
N LYS A 244 23.68 -22.20 -49.81
CA LYS A 244 23.58 -22.86 -48.50
C LYS A 244 24.40 -22.14 -47.42
N ARG A 245 23.98 -22.16 -46.15
CA ARG A 245 24.89 -22.06 -44.99
C ARG A 245 24.57 -23.04 -43.86
N SER A 246 25.55 -23.92 -43.59
CA SER A 246 25.93 -24.57 -42.32
C SER A 246 24.86 -24.83 -41.24
N ARG A 247 24.71 -26.12 -40.86
CA ARG A 247 24.31 -26.50 -39.49
C ARG A 247 25.22 -25.78 -38.48
N LYS A 248 24.65 -25.19 -37.42
CA LYS A 248 25.39 -24.85 -36.18
C LYS A 248 25.08 -25.90 -35.12
N ALA A 249 26.09 -26.32 -34.36
CA ALA A 249 25.91 -27.19 -33.21
C ALA A 249 25.12 -26.48 -32.10
N ARG A 250 24.41 -27.26 -31.27
CA ARG A 250 23.89 -26.75 -29.99
C ARG A 250 25.07 -26.46 -29.06
N ALA A 251 24.95 -25.41 -28.26
CA ALA A 251 25.92 -25.15 -27.19
C ALA A 251 25.70 -26.17 -26.07
N THR A 252 26.72 -26.96 -25.76
CA THR A 252 26.74 -27.81 -24.56
C THR A 252 26.98 -26.93 -23.35
N VAL A 253 25.94 -26.71 -22.54
CA VAL A 253 26.10 -26.13 -21.20
C VAL A 253 26.64 -27.20 -20.24
N PRO A 254 27.58 -26.89 -19.32
CA PRO A 254 28.10 -27.84 -18.35
C PRO A 254 27.02 -28.40 -17.41
N ALA A 255 27.31 -29.55 -16.80
CA ALA A 255 26.52 -30.06 -15.69
C ALA A 255 26.78 -29.21 -14.43
N TRP A 256 25.79 -29.15 -13.52
CA TRP A 256 25.89 -28.32 -12.30
C TRP A 256 26.96 -28.82 -11.30
N GLU A 257 27.44 -30.05 -11.44
CA GLU A 257 28.44 -30.67 -10.57
C GLU A 257 29.85 -30.09 -10.80
N ASP A 258 30.21 -29.73 -12.03
CA ASP A 258 31.49 -29.05 -12.35
C ASP A 258 31.63 -27.70 -11.61
N VAL A 259 30.51 -27.00 -11.38
CA VAL A 259 30.47 -25.67 -10.76
C VAL A 259 30.75 -25.72 -9.25
N LEU A 260 30.36 -26.82 -8.57
CA LEU A 260 30.54 -26.99 -7.13
C LEU A 260 31.90 -27.61 -6.76
N LEU A 261 32.54 -28.35 -7.67
CA LEU A 261 33.80 -29.06 -7.39
C LEU A 261 35.06 -28.34 -7.91
N GLY A 262 34.91 -27.27 -8.70
CA GLY A 262 36.01 -26.33 -9.01
C GLY A 262 37.13 -26.87 -9.91
N VAL A 263 36.97 -28.08 -10.47
CA VAL A 263 37.94 -28.70 -11.39
C VAL A 263 37.58 -28.36 -12.84
N ARG A 264 38.41 -27.56 -13.49
CA ARG A 264 38.27 -27.20 -14.91
C ARG A 264 38.60 -28.39 -15.81
N SER A 265 37.57 -29.00 -16.40
CA SER A 265 37.66 -30.10 -17.34
C SER A 265 38.35 -29.68 -18.66
N SER A 266 39.63 -30.04 -18.82
CA SER A 266 40.43 -29.71 -20.01
C SER A 266 40.18 -30.71 -21.14
N GLY A 267 39.46 -30.27 -22.18
CA GLY A 267 39.25 -31.06 -23.38
C GLY A 267 40.54 -31.26 -24.18
N THR A 268 40.98 -32.51 -24.32
CA THR A 268 42.00 -32.93 -25.30
C THR A 268 41.34 -33.88 -26.28
N GLN A 269 41.47 -33.58 -27.57
CA GLN A 269 40.80 -34.29 -28.65
C GLN A 269 41.86 -34.89 -29.60
N PRO A 270 41.73 -36.17 -30.01
CA PRO A 270 42.29 -36.66 -31.26
C PRO A 270 41.44 -36.27 -32.47
#